data_AF-A0A382GRT0-F1
#
_entry.id   AF-A0A382GRT0-F1
#
_cell.length_a   1.000
_cell.length_b   1.000
_cell.length_c   1.000
_cell.angle_alpha   90.00
_cell.angle_beta   90.00
_cell.angle_gamma   90.00
#
_symmetry.space_group_name_H-M   'P 1'
#
loop_
_entity.id
_entity.type
_entity.pdbx_description
1 polymer ?
#
loop_
_entity_poly.entity_id
_entity_poly.type
_entity_poly.pdbx_seq_one_letter_code
_entity_poly.pdbx_strand_id
1 'polypeptide(L)'
;MDMDNMMNEMGGAFMVAWLAGGMDSLEGALVLAAAWMAISGAHILPVITWGHIMTGDLSDSDAWMDNGSRLVAQMVGAILALMMVGAGSHEAAAAPDMWGFDLWDTLTAVGAGALLWTVYDRCDAWVTAFVIMAMVSADPSVLAVTGAADMGGALIGGGGDIAASGAAWVMDGLWVGVGALVATKIPDMV
;
A
#
# COMPACT_ATOMS: atom_id res chain seq x y z
N MET A 1 -10.56 5.88 -16.50
CA MET A 1 -10.79 6.07 -15.07
C MET A 1 -11.60 7.34 -14.77
N ASP A 2 -12.46 7.27 -13.76
CA ASP A 2 -13.21 8.40 -13.19
C ASP A 2 -12.32 9.27 -12.29
N MET A 3 -12.42 10.60 -12.42
CA MET A 3 -11.67 11.56 -11.62
C MET A 3 -11.99 11.41 -10.13
N ASP A 4 -13.23 11.05 -9.81
CA ASP A 4 -13.70 10.88 -8.43
C ASP A 4 -12.95 9.75 -7.72
N ASN A 5 -12.65 8.66 -8.43
CA ASN A 5 -11.86 7.56 -7.88
C ASN A 5 -10.42 7.99 -7.59
N MET A 6 -9.80 8.76 -8.48
CA MET A 6 -8.45 9.28 -8.25
C MET A 6 -8.42 10.23 -7.05
N MET A 7 -9.42 11.11 -6.92
CA MET A 7 -9.52 12.03 -5.78
C MET A 7 -9.72 11.28 -4.46
N ASN A 8 -10.51 10.21 -4.46
CA ASN A 8 -10.73 9.37 -3.29
C ASN A 8 -9.44 8.66 -2.83
N GLU A 9 -8.67 8.10 -3.76
CA GLU A 9 -7.36 7.51 -3.47
C GLU A 9 -6.36 8.53 -2.93
N MET A 10 -6.29 9.69 -3.57
CA MET A 10 -5.38 10.77 -3.19
C MET A 10 -5.71 11.32 -1.80
N GLY A 11 -6.98 11.59 -1.52
CA GLY A 11 -7.45 12.11 -0.23
C GLY A 11 -7.26 11.09 0.91
N GLY A 12 -7.56 9.82 0.65
CA GLY A 12 -7.36 8.74 1.62
C GLY A 12 -5.88 8.55 1.95
N ALA A 13 -5.02 8.45 0.93
CA ALA A 13 -3.58 8.29 1.13
C ALA A 13 -2.95 9.50 1.82
N PHE A 14 -3.39 10.72 1.47
CA PHE A 14 -2.98 11.94 2.18
C PHE A 14 -3.33 11.88 3.67
N MET A 15 -4.58 11.52 3.99
CA MET A 15 -5.03 11.47 5.37
C MET A 15 -4.25 10.45 6.19
N VAL A 16 -4.01 9.26 5.65
CA VAL A 16 -3.23 8.21 6.33
C VAL A 16 -1.78 8.63 6.49
N ALA A 17 -1.13 9.11 5.42
CA ALA A 17 0.27 9.52 5.48
C ALA A 17 0.51 10.72 6.41
N TRP A 18 -0.47 11.61 6.58
CA TRP A 18 -0.34 12.75 7.48
C TRP A 18 -0.69 12.42 8.93
N LEU A 19 -1.83 11.75 9.15
CA LEU A 19 -2.43 11.66 10.48
C LEU A 19 -2.16 10.34 11.20
N ALA A 20 -1.81 9.26 10.49
CA ALA A 20 -1.65 7.96 11.15
C ALA A 20 -0.43 7.90 12.07
N GLY A 21 0.61 8.72 11.82
CA GLY A 21 1.82 8.77 12.64
C GLY A 21 2.64 7.47 12.70
N GLY A 22 2.20 6.42 12.01
CA GLY A 22 2.71 5.05 12.08
C GLY A 22 1.55 4.05 12.07
N MET A 23 1.66 3.00 11.25
CA MET A 23 0.62 1.96 11.13
C MET A 23 0.74 0.85 12.17
N ASP A 24 1.70 0.95 13.09
CA ASP A 24 1.98 0.07 14.22
C ASP A 24 1.20 0.43 15.50
N SER A 25 0.42 1.52 15.46
CA SER A 25 -0.28 2.07 16.62
C SER A 25 -1.80 1.97 16.49
N LEU A 26 -2.50 2.00 17.63
CA LEU A 26 -3.97 2.09 17.64
C LEU A 26 -4.46 3.37 16.97
N GLU A 27 -3.75 4.48 17.15
CA GLU A 27 -4.08 5.75 16.49
C GLU A 27 -4.03 5.61 14.97
N GLY A 28 -2.95 5.08 14.42
CA GLY A 28 -2.82 4.84 12.98
C GLY A 28 -3.87 3.89 12.43
N ALA A 29 -4.19 2.82 13.16
CA ALA A 29 -5.26 1.91 12.81
C ALA A 29 -6.62 2.61 12.75
N LEU A 30 -6.93 3.47 13.73
CA LEU A 30 -8.18 4.21 13.77
C LEU A 30 -8.27 5.26 12.66
N VAL A 31 -7.15 5.93 12.33
CA VAL A 31 -7.10 6.86 11.19
C VAL A 31 -7.37 6.14 9.88
N LEU A 32 -6.72 4.99 9.64
CA LEU A 32 -6.96 4.20 8.43
C LEU A 32 -8.38 3.64 8.37
N ALA A 33 -8.90 3.13 9.49
CA ALA A 33 -10.29 2.68 9.58
C ALA A 33 -11.27 3.82 9.26
N ALA A 34 -11.04 5.02 9.81
CA ALA A 34 -11.83 6.20 9.52
C ALA A 34 -11.74 6.61 8.04
N ALA A 35 -10.58 6.45 7.41
CA ALA A 35 -10.39 6.70 5.98
C ALA A 35 -11.29 5.82 5.13
N TRP A 36 -11.29 4.51 5.38
CA TRP A 36 -12.16 3.57 4.65
C TRP A 36 -13.64 3.76 4.96
N MET A 37 -14.00 4.14 6.19
CA MET A 37 -15.39 4.47 6.53
C MET A 37 -15.88 5.75 5.83
N ALA A 38 -15.01 6.74 5.67
CA ALA A 38 -15.36 8.03 5.06
C ALA A 38 -15.31 8.00 3.53
N ILE A 39 -14.41 7.21 2.94
CA ILE A 39 -14.13 7.19 1.50
C ILE A 39 -14.39 5.77 0.97
N SER A 40 -15.67 5.51 0.66
CA SER A 40 -16.08 4.21 0.12
C SER A 40 -15.47 3.94 -1.26
N GLY A 41 -14.99 2.71 -1.48
CA GLY A 41 -14.42 2.27 -2.75
C GLY A 41 -12.98 2.71 -3.04
N ALA A 42 -12.31 3.38 -2.09
CA ALA A 42 -10.89 3.66 -2.16
C ALA A 42 -10.06 2.52 -1.55
N HIS A 43 -8.98 2.16 -2.23
CA HIS A 43 -8.01 1.19 -1.72
C HIS A 43 -7.11 1.83 -0.66
N ILE A 44 -6.78 3.12 -0.83
CA ILE A 44 -5.97 3.98 0.06
C ILE A 44 -4.50 3.58 0.16
N LEU A 45 -4.21 2.28 0.22
CA LEU A 45 -2.88 1.72 0.36
C LEU A 45 -2.45 0.97 -0.91
N PRO A 46 -1.18 1.11 -1.34
CA PRO A 46 -0.65 0.35 -2.47
C PRO A 46 -0.81 -1.16 -2.32
N VAL A 47 -0.58 -1.71 -1.13
CA VAL A 47 -0.72 -3.15 -0.86
C VAL A 47 -2.14 -3.68 -1.12
N ILE A 48 -3.17 -2.86 -0.91
CA ILE A 48 -4.55 -3.23 -1.22
C ILE A 48 -4.79 -3.18 -2.72
N THR A 49 -4.26 -2.15 -3.40
CA THR A 49 -4.32 -2.07 -4.86
C THR A 49 -3.62 -3.26 -5.53
N TRP A 50 -2.46 -3.67 -5.04
CA TRP A 50 -1.78 -4.87 -5.54
C TRP A 50 -2.56 -6.15 -5.28
N GLY A 51 -3.27 -6.24 -4.15
CA GLY A 51 -4.23 -7.32 -3.91
C GLY A 51 -5.31 -7.37 -5.00
N HIS A 52 -5.97 -6.24 -5.29
CA HIS A 52 -6.97 -6.16 -6.37
C HIS A 52 -6.41 -6.51 -7.75
N ILE A 53 -5.20 -6.06 -8.09
CA ILE A 53 -4.53 -6.44 -9.34
C ILE A 53 -4.34 -7.96 -9.38
N MET A 54 -3.78 -8.55 -8.32
CA MET A 54 -3.39 -9.96 -8.30
C MET A 54 -4.57 -10.92 -8.23
N THR A 55 -5.68 -10.51 -7.62
CA THR A 55 -6.91 -11.32 -7.56
C THR A 55 -7.87 -11.07 -8.71
N GLY A 56 -7.64 -10.01 -9.50
CA GLY A 56 -8.43 -9.67 -10.68
C GLY A 56 -8.05 -10.46 -11.94
N ASP A 57 -8.59 -10.04 -13.09
CA ASP A 57 -8.18 -10.58 -14.38
C ASP A 57 -6.83 -9.97 -14.80
N LEU A 58 -5.76 -10.74 -14.71
CA LEU A 58 -4.41 -10.33 -15.07
C LEU A 58 -4.22 -10.06 -16.57
N SER A 59 -5.14 -10.51 -17.42
CA SER A 59 -5.12 -10.26 -18.86
C SER A 59 -5.85 -8.97 -19.27
N ASP A 60 -6.60 -8.37 -18.34
CA ASP A 60 -7.39 -7.17 -18.58
C ASP A 60 -6.54 -5.90 -18.47
N SER A 61 -6.18 -5.33 -19.63
CA SER A 61 -5.38 -4.11 -19.71
C SER A 61 -6.08 -2.89 -19.09
N ASP A 62 -7.42 -2.82 -19.15
CA ASP A 62 -8.17 -1.70 -18.59
C ASP A 62 -8.14 -1.77 -17.06
N ALA A 63 -8.28 -2.97 -16.48
CA ALA A 63 -8.13 -3.19 -15.04
C ALA A 63 -6.72 -2.84 -14.53
N TRP A 64 -5.68 -3.17 -15.30
CA TRP A 64 -4.31 -2.74 -15.00
C TRP A 64 -4.15 -1.23 -15.02
N MET A 65 -4.68 -0.56 -16.04
CA MET A 65 -4.63 0.89 -16.14
C MET A 65 -5.35 1.57 -14.97
N ASP A 66 -6.56 1.11 -14.64
CA ASP A 66 -7.35 1.69 -13.56
C ASP A 66 -6.65 1.52 -12.19
N ASN A 67 -6.13 0.33 -11.87
CA ASN A 67 -5.36 0.11 -10.64
C ASN A 67 -4.03 0.87 -10.63
N GLY A 68 -3.34 0.94 -11.77
CA GLY A 68 -2.11 1.72 -11.93
C GLY A 68 -2.35 3.21 -11.62
N SER A 69 -3.46 3.78 -12.09
CA SER A 69 -3.83 5.16 -11.73
C SER A 69 -4.20 5.34 -10.26
N ARG A 70 -4.73 4.31 -9.58
CA ARG A 70 -4.91 4.35 -8.11
C ARG A 70 -3.58 4.45 -7.40
N LEU A 71 -2.59 3.63 -7.78
CA LEU A 71 -1.23 3.69 -7.21
C LEU A 71 -0.60 5.08 -7.37
N VAL A 72 -0.76 5.69 -8.56
CA VAL A 72 -0.28 7.05 -8.81
C VAL A 72 -1.01 8.08 -7.94
N ALA A 73 -2.34 7.99 -7.82
CA ALA A 73 -3.11 8.90 -6.99
C ALA A 73 -2.74 8.80 -5.50
N GLN A 74 -2.55 7.58 -4.99
CA GLN A 74 -2.09 7.32 -3.62
C GLN A 74 -0.72 7.97 -3.37
N MET A 75 0.22 7.80 -4.29
CA MET A 75 1.54 8.42 -4.24
C MET A 75 1.45 9.95 -4.23
N VAL A 76 0.60 10.56 -5.04
CA VAL A 76 0.37 12.02 -5.01
C VAL A 76 -0.19 12.47 -3.66
N GLY A 77 -1.16 11.73 -3.11
CA GLY A 77 -1.71 12.01 -1.78
C GLY A 77 -0.64 11.98 -0.69
N ALA A 78 0.21 10.95 -0.71
CA ALA A 78 1.32 10.83 0.23
C ALA A 78 2.39 11.93 0.06
N ILE A 79 2.72 12.32 -1.18
CA ILE A 79 3.62 13.46 -1.45
C ILE A 79 3.09 14.74 -0.79
N LEU A 80 1.80 15.03 -0.93
CA LEU A 80 1.20 16.21 -0.29
C LEU A 80 1.31 16.14 1.23
N ALA A 81 1.11 14.97 1.83
CA ALA A 81 1.24 14.77 3.27
C ALA A 81 2.69 14.96 3.74
N LEU A 82 3.67 14.39 3.03
CA LEU A 82 5.09 14.55 3.33
C LEU A 82 5.52 16.02 3.28
N MET A 83 5.06 16.77 2.28
CA MET A 83 5.33 18.20 2.18
C MET A 83 4.70 18.99 3.33
N MET A 84 3.51 18.60 3.79
CA MET A 84 2.88 19.22 4.97
C MET A 84 3.67 18.94 6.25
N VAL A 85 4.10 17.69 6.46
CA VAL A 85 4.90 17.28 7.63
C VAL A 85 6.25 17.99 7.66
N GLY A 86 6.93 18.08 6.52
CA GLY A 86 8.24 18.69 6.40
C GLY A 86 8.24 20.19 6.11
N ALA A 87 7.09 20.87 6.25
CA ALA A 87 6.93 22.31 5.98
C ALA A 87 7.48 22.75 4.61
N GLY A 88 7.23 21.94 3.57
CA GLY A 88 7.68 22.14 2.19
C GLY A 88 9.06 21.57 1.86
N SER A 89 9.68 20.85 2.80
CA SER A 89 10.96 20.16 2.59
C SER A 89 10.82 18.67 2.86
N HIS A 90 11.63 17.84 2.20
CA HIS A 90 11.74 16.42 2.46
C HIS A 90 13.13 15.94 2.03
N GLU A 91 13.68 14.99 2.77
CA GLU A 91 14.93 14.32 2.44
C GLU A 91 14.61 12.86 2.10
N ALA A 92 15.06 12.41 0.93
CA ALA A 92 14.82 11.03 0.52
C ALA A 92 15.54 10.06 1.45
N ALA A 93 14.88 8.95 1.78
CA ALA A 93 15.54 7.81 2.39
C ALA A 93 16.62 7.23 1.46
N ALA A 94 17.56 6.49 2.03
CA ALA A 94 18.56 5.77 1.24
C ALA A 94 17.87 4.80 0.27
N ALA A 95 18.29 4.80 -0.99
CA ALA A 95 17.74 3.89 -1.99
C ALA A 95 18.11 2.44 -1.64
N PRO A 96 17.17 1.48 -1.76
CA PRO A 96 17.45 0.07 -1.57
C PRO A 96 18.30 -0.50 -2.70
N ASP A 97 18.77 -1.74 -2.55
CA ASP A 97 19.46 -2.45 -3.64
C ASP A 97 18.48 -2.80 -4.76
N MET A 98 18.77 -2.34 -5.97
CA MET A 98 17.93 -2.59 -7.13
C MET A 98 17.91 -4.10 -7.46
N TRP A 99 16.72 -4.70 -7.43
CA TRP A 99 16.49 -6.15 -7.60
C TRP A 99 17.06 -7.03 -6.47
N GLY A 100 17.23 -6.48 -5.27
CA GLY A 100 17.49 -7.29 -4.08
C GLY A 100 16.40 -8.34 -3.87
N PHE A 101 16.80 -9.54 -3.49
CA PHE A 101 15.89 -10.63 -3.18
C PHE A 101 16.33 -11.33 -1.90
N ASP A 102 15.44 -11.35 -0.91
CA ASP A 102 15.53 -12.22 0.24
C ASP A 102 14.32 -13.17 0.25
N LEU A 103 14.60 -14.46 0.43
CA LEU A 103 13.57 -15.49 0.39
C LEU A 103 12.58 -15.35 1.56
N TRP A 104 13.07 -15.09 2.77
CA TRP A 104 12.24 -15.06 3.96
C TRP A 104 11.43 -13.79 4.04
N ASP A 105 11.98 -12.65 3.61
CA ASP A 105 11.22 -11.40 3.48
C ASP A 105 10.10 -11.57 2.44
N THR A 106 10.42 -12.18 1.29
CA THR A 106 9.42 -12.47 0.25
C THR A 106 8.31 -13.41 0.75
N LEU A 107 8.67 -14.51 1.43
CA LEU A 107 7.69 -15.45 1.99
C LEU A 107 6.83 -14.79 3.08
N THR A 108 7.42 -13.90 3.87
CA THR A 108 6.72 -13.12 4.89
C THR A 108 5.72 -12.18 4.25
N ALA A 109 6.10 -11.44 3.20
CA ALA A 109 5.19 -10.57 2.45
C ALA A 109 4.02 -11.35 1.83
N VAL A 110 4.29 -12.52 1.24
CA VAL A 110 3.25 -13.41 0.69
C VAL A 110 2.31 -13.91 1.80
N GLY A 111 2.84 -14.37 2.93
CA GLY A 111 2.03 -14.81 4.06
C GLY A 111 1.18 -13.70 4.66
N ALA A 112 1.76 -12.51 4.82
CA ALA A 112 1.08 -11.32 5.30
C ALA A 112 -0.04 -10.89 4.34
N GLY A 113 0.23 -10.88 3.03
CA GLY A 113 -0.77 -10.60 2.00
C GLY A 113 -1.93 -11.58 2.02
N ALA A 114 -1.67 -12.86 2.23
CA ALA A 114 -2.73 -13.86 2.32
C ALA A 114 -3.65 -13.62 3.54
N LEU A 115 -3.06 -13.33 4.70
CA LEU A 115 -3.80 -13.03 5.93
C LEU A 115 -4.57 -11.70 5.84
N LEU A 116 -3.91 -10.66 5.31
CA LEU A 116 -4.49 -9.34 5.09
C LEU A 116 -5.71 -9.45 4.17
N TRP A 117 -5.55 -10.11 3.02
CA TRP A 117 -6.61 -10.27 2.04
C TRP A 117 -7.77 -11.10 2.57
N THR A 118 -7.50 -12.14 3.37
CA THR A 118 -8.56 -12.94 4.00
C THR A 118 -9.50 -12.09 4.84
N VAL A 119 -8.99 -11.08 5.54
CA VAL A 119 -9.83 -10.16 6.31
C VAL A 119 -10.45 -9.08 5.42
N TYR A 120 -9.66 -8.49 4.52
CA TYR A 120 -10.14 -7.44 3.61
C TYR A 120 -11.29 -7.89 2.70
N ASP A 121 -11.26 -9.13 2.23
CA ASP A 121 -12.31 -9.70 1.36
C ASP A 121 -13.54 -10.18 2.13
N ARG A 122 -13.37 -10.65 3.37
CA ARG A 122 -14.46 -11.28 4.17
C ARG A 122 -15.12 -10.33 5.16
N CYS A 123 -14.53 -9.18 5.43
CA CYS A 123 -15.02 -8.18 6.38
C CYS A 123 -15.15 -6.82 5.67
N ASP A 124 -15.79 -5.86 6.33
CA ASP A 124 -15.75 -4.48 5.85
C ASP A 124 -14.30 -3.97 5.84
N ALA A 125 -13.93 -3.19 4.82
CA ALA A 125 -12.55 -2.73 4.60
C ALA A 125 -11.90 -2.11 5.85
N TRP A 126 -12.65 -1.34 6.65
CA TRP A 126 -12.15 -0.68 7.86
C TRP A 126 -11.63 -1.66 8.92
N VAL A 127 -12.13 -2.91 8.97
CA VAL A 127 -11.66 -3.95 9.90
C VAL A 127 -10.21 -4.35 9.58
N THR A 128 -9.81 -4.26 8.32
CA THR A 128 -8.44 -4.55 7.85
C THR A 128 -7.40 -3.67 8.54
N ALA A 129 -7.77 -2.48 9.00
CA ALA A 129 -6.85 -1.59 9.69
C ALA A 129 -6.27 -2.19 10.97
N PHE A 130 -7.04 -3.01 11.70
CA PHE A 130 -6.56 -3.69 12.91
C PHE A 130 -5.62 -4.85 12.60
N VAL A 131 -5.81 -5.51 11.45
CA VAL A 131 -4.90 -6.57 10.99
C VAL A 131 -3.57 -5.96 10.58
N ILE A 132 -3.60 -4.84 9.85
CA ILE A 132 -2.41 -4.06 9.51
C ILE A 132 -1.69 -3.66 10.79
N MET A 133 -2.39 -3.09 11.77
CA MET A 133 -1.81 -2.74 13.07
C MET A 133 -1.14 -3.94 13.74
N ALA A 134 -1.81 -5.09 13.81
CA ALA A 134 -1.26 -6.28 14.44
C ALA A 134 0.00 -6.78 13.72
N MET A 135 0.05 -6.71 12.39
CA MET A 135 1.21 -7.14 11.60
C MET A 135 2.37 -6.16 11.71
N VAL A 136 2.12 -4.86 11.48
CA VAL A 136 3.15 -3.82 11.49
C VAL A 136 3.71 -3.58 12.89
N SER A 137 2.89 -3.76 13.95
CA SER A 137 3.38 -3.72 15.34
C SER A 137 4.25 -4.91 15.72
N ALA A 138 4.03 -6.08 15.11
CA ALA A 138 4.87 -7.25 15.32
C ALA A 138 6.23 -7.08 14.62
N ASP A 139 6.20 -6.61 13.37
CA ASP A 139 7.37 -6.23 12.60
C ASP A 139 6.97 -5.26 11.48
N PRO A 140 7.50 -4.02 11.47
CA PRO A 140 7.16 -3.00 10.48
C PRO A 140 7.46 -3.39 9.02
N SER A 141 8.37 -4.35 8.80
CA SER A 141 8.77 -4.81 7.46
C SER A 141 7.79 -5.81 6.83
N VAL A 142 6.85 -6.35 7.60
CA VAL A 142 5.93 -7.42 7.16
C VAL A 142 4.96 -6.94 6.07
N LEU A 143 4.58 -5.67 6.11
CA LEU A 143 3.69 -5.05 5.12
C LEU A 143 4.22 -3.68 4.72
N ALA A 144 4.39 -3.47 3.42
CA ALA A 144 4.76 -2.18 2.84
C ALA A 144 3.60 -1.17 2.82
N VAL A 145 2.98 -0.93 3.98
CA VAL A 145 1.85 -0.02 4.14
C VAL A 145 2.22 1.46 3.96
N THR A 146 3.52 1.78 4.04
CA THR A 146 4.07 3.11 3.76
C THR A 146 4.44 3.32 2.30
N GLY A 147 4.24 2.33 1.41
CA GLY A 147 4.79 2.36 0.05
C GLY A 147 4.47 3.62 -0.77
N ALA A 148 3.30 4.24 -0.55
CA ALA A 148 2.96 5.51 -1.22
C ALA A 148 3.85 6.68 -0.75
N ALA A 149 4.14 6.75 0.55
CA ALA A 149 5.05 7.72 1.14
C ALA A 149 6.51 7.39 0.82
N ASP A 150 6.90 6.12 0.76
CA ASP A 150 8.28 5.73 0.43
C ASP A 150 8.64 6.12 -1.01
N MET A 151 7.78 5.79 -1.98
CA MET A 151 7.97 6.19 -3.38
C MET A 151 7.79 7.70 -3.57
N GLY A 152 6.79 8.30 -2.90
CA GLY A 152 6.56 9.74 -2.93
C GLY A 152 7.75 10.54 -2.39
N GLY A 153 8.35 10.07 -1.30
CA GLY A 153 9.53 10.65 -0.68
C GLY A 153 10.77 10.56 -1.57
N ALA A 154 10.97 9.41 -2.22
CA ALA A 154 12.06 9.23 -3.19
C ALA A 154 11.95 10.22 -4.37
N LEU A 155 10.73 10.54 -4.83
CA LEU A 155 10.49 11.49 -5.92
C LEU A 155 10.81 12.95 -5.55
N ILE A 156 10.43 13.37 -4.35
CA ILE A 156 10.52 14.79 -3.93
C ILE A 156 11.74 15.10 -3.07
N GLY A 157 12.44 14.08 -2.57
CA GLY A 157 13.55 14.19 -1.64
C GLY A 157 14.94 14.39 -2.27
N GLY A 158 15.02 14.63 -3.58
CA GLY A 158 16.18 15.22 -4.26
C GLY A 158 17.48 14.40 -4.35
N GLY A 159 17.54 13.14 -3.91
CA GLY A 159 18.86 12.49 -3.71
C GLY A 159 18.96 10.95 -3.79
N GLY A 160 17.98 10.22 -4.34
CA GLY A 160 18.02 8.75 -4.41
C GLY A 160 18.09 8.16 -5.82
N ASP A 161 18.55 6.91 -5.93
CA ASP A 161 18.33 6.09 -7.12
C ASP A 161 16.84 5.75 -7.24
N ILE A 162 16.11 6.57 -7.99
CA ILE A 162 14.67 6.42 -8.20
C ILE A 162 14.31 5.10 -8.88
N ALA A 163 15.20 4.54 -9.70
CA ALA A 163 14.94 3.27 -10.34
C ALA A 163 14.96 2.15 -9.30
N ALA A 164 15.90 2.19 -8.35
CA ALA A 164 15.96 1.26 -7.25
C ALA A 164 14.76 1.39 -6.30
N SER A 165 14.40 2.61 -5.89
CA SER A 165 13.20 2.86 -5.06
C SER A 165 11.90 2.42 -5.76
N GLY A 166 11.78 2.69 -7.05
CA GLY A 166 10.62 2.27 -7.85
C GLY A 166 10.53 0.74 -7.99
N ALA A 167 11.66 0.06 -8.20
CA ALA A 167 11.70 -1.39 -8.24
C ALA A 167 11.29 -2.02 -6.91
N ALA A 168 11.83 -1.52 -5.79
CA ALA A 168 11.44 -2.00 -4.46
C ALA A 168 9.94 -1.77 -4.18
N TRP A 169 9.44 -0.55 -4.43
CA TRP A 169 8.02 -0.22 -4.25
C TRP A 169 7.07 -1.15 -5.03
N VAL A 170 7.44 -1.51 -6.26
CA VAL A 170 6.69 -2.49 -7.06
C VAL A 170 6.75 -3.88 -6.44
N MET A 171 7.95 -4.36 -6.11
CA MET A 171 8.15 -5.72 -5.58
C MET A 171 7.48 -5.92 -4.21
N ASP A 172 7.56 -4.93 -3.34
CA ASP A 172 6.96 -4.95 -2.00
C ASP A 172 5.44 -5.10 -2.08
N GLY A 173 4.80 -4.32 -2.96
CA GLY A 173 3.38 -4.43 -3.20
C GLY A 173 3.00 -5.73 -3.92
N LEU A 174 3.77 -6.13 -4.93
CA LEU A 174 3.53 -7.33 -5.73
C LEU A 174 3.49 -8.59 -4.86
N TRP A 175 4.45 -8.79 -3.95
CA TRP A 175 4.50 -10.01 -3.13
C TRP A 175 3.35 -10.10 -2.14
N VAL A 176 2.92 -8.98 -1.57
CA VAL A 176 1.69 -8.91 -0.77
C VAL A 176 0.48 -9.27 -1.64
N GLY A 177 0.40 -8.76 -2.86
CA GLY A 177 -0.65 -9.12 -3.83
C GLY A 177 -0.63 -10.60 -4.22
N VAL A 178 0.53 -11.22 -4.40
CA VAL A 178 0.66 -12.67 -4.62
C VAL A 178 0.08 -13.44 -3.44
N GLY A 179 0.32 -12.97 -2.21
CA GLY A 179 -0.34 -13.47 -1.01
C GLY A 179 -1.86 -13.43 -1.09
N ALA A 180 -2.41 -12.29 -1.52
CA ALA A 180 -3.85 -12.13 -1.75
C ALA A 180 -4.39 -13.15 -2.78
N LEU A 181 -3.71 -13.33 -3.90
CA LEU A 181 -4.05 -14.35 -4.90
C LEU A 181 -4.08 -15.75 -4.28
N VAL A 182 -3.05 -16.11 -3.51
CA VAL A 182 -3.00 -17.41 -2.81
C VAL A 182 -4.20 -17.58 -1.87
N ALA A 183 -4.58 -16.55 -1.11
CA ALA A 183 -5.74 -16.60 -0.22
C ALA A 183 -7.06 -16.87 -0.95
N THR A 184 -7.21 -16.39 -2.18
CA THR A 184 -8.41 -16.65 -3.00
C THR A 184 -8.40 -18.03 -3.66
N LYS A 185 -7.22 -18.59 -3.97
CA LYS A 185 -7.10 -19.88 -4.69
C LYS A 185 -7.11 -21.10 -3.77
N ILE A 186 -6.59 -21.00 -2.56
CA ILE A 186 -6.58 -22.13 -1.61
C ILE A 186 -7.99 -22.71 -1.36
N PRO A 187 -9.05 -21.90 -1.14
CA PRO A 187 -10.40 -22.41 -0.99
C PRO A 187 -10.93 -23.20 -2.19
N ASP A 188 -10.51 -22.86 -3.41
CA ASP A 188 -10.95 -23.54 -4.64
C ASP A 188 -10.30 -24.94 -4.82
N MET A 189 -9.25 -25.23 -4.04
CA MET A 189 -8.46 -26.47 -4.12
C MET A 189 -8.88 -27.54 -3.11
N VAL A 190 -9.80 -27.23 -2.20
CA VAL A 190 -10.28 -28.12 -1.11
C VAL A 190 -11.75 -28.42 -1.30
#